data_AF-A0AA85K9W7-F1
#
_entry.id   AF-A0AA85K9W7-F1
#
_cell.length_a   1.000
_cell.length_b   1.000
_cell.length_c   1.000
_cell.angle_alpha   90.00
_cell.angle_beta   90.00
_cell.angle_gamma   90.00
#
_symmetry.space_group_name_H-M   'P 1'
#
loop_
_entity.id
_entity.type
_entity.pdbx_description
1 polymer ?
#
loop_
_entity_poly.entity_id
_entity_poly.type
_entity_poly.pdbx_seq_one_letter_code
_entity_poly.pdbx_strand_id
1 'polypeptide(L)'
;MKFRIKTNDPGCIEYFSGIVQMMAGLAKNVILRLNKGQFSFAIKERIVFGGITAWCDVEHAVLFPERICEGISPDQDEIFLEVIIDHLLHCIRSNAQSAAGHNSLYNTTSSSNSGMNKSRIGSNSITGMVNTFDQSTCRLLGLKIKLVRRKTPCLAIELEQSSVTGRPRSVWHFIPVQVVPPRLWDEFIEPTDPEFDVSIFFPPVKTLRPFVDRMKRFAKFVVSVILIYGIFVSVFDMYPHDVCVCF
;
A
#
# COMPACT_ATOMS: atom_id res chain seq x y z
N MET A 1 12.75 21.71 -6.55
CA MET A 1 12.65 20.31 -6.12
C MET A 1 12.54 19.35 -7.29
N LYS A 2 13.24 18.22 -7.18
CA LYS A 2 13.32 17.16 -8.18
C LYS A 2 13.50 15.83 -7.45
N PHE A 3 12.76 14.82 -7.87
CA PHE A 3 12.89 13.47 -7.31
C PHE A 3 12.83 12.43 -8.42
N ARG A 4 13.74 11.46 -8.37
CA ARG A 4 13.77 10.31 -9.27
C ARG A 4 14.49 9.14 -8.60
N ILE A 5 13.85 7.98 -8.62
CA ILE A 5 14.46 6.69 -8.26
C ILE A 5 14.20 5.66 -9.36
N LYS A 6 15.11 4.71 -9.53
CA LYS A 6 14.94 3.58 -10.46
C LYS A 6 15.57 2.31 -9.90
N THR A 7 14.90 1.19 -10.14
CA THR A 7 15.43 -0.15 -9.94
C THR A 7 15.02 -1.05 -11.10
N ASN A 8 15.91 -1.97 -11.48
CA ASN A 8 15.68 -2.98 -12.51
C ASN A 8 15.76 -4.40 -11.92
N ASP A 9 15.86 -4.51 -10.60
CA ASP A 9 15.88 -5.80 -9.91
C ASP A 9 14.46 -6.21 -9.50
N PRO A 10 13.91 -7.32 -10.03
CA PRO A 10 12.58 -7.79 -9.67
C PRO A 10 12.41 -8.03 -8.17
N GLY A 11 13.47 -8.50 -7.48
CA GLY A 11 13.42 -8.72 -6.02
C GLY A 11 13.20 -7.42 -5.24
N CYS A 12 13.93 -6.36 -5.59
CA CYS A 12 13.72 -5.02 -5.04
C CYS A 12 12.31 -4.47 -5.34
N ILE A 13 11.78 -4.74 -6.54
CA ILE A 13 10.42 -4.31 -6.92
C ILE A 13 9.37 -5.02 -6.07
N GLU A 14 9.48 -6.34 -5.90
CA GLU A 14 8.58 -7.14 -5.06
C GLU A 14 8.64 -6.70 -3.59
N TYR A 15 9.85 -6.48 -3.07
CA TYR A 15 10.06 -5.97 -1.71
C TYR A 15 9.39 -4.60 -1.51
N PHE A 16 9.62 -3.67 -2.43
CA PHE A 16 8.98 -2.35 -2.40
C PHE A 16 7.46 -2.45 -2.52
N SER A 17 6.94 -3.34 -3.39
CA SER A 17 5.50 -3.61 -3.49
C SER A 17 4.92 -4.14 -2.17
N GLY A 18 5.67 -4.97 -1.45
CA GLY A 18 5.28 -5.47 -0.13
C GLY A 18 5.16 -4.36 0.91
N ILE A 19 6.12 -3.43 0.94
CA ILE A 19 6.08 -2.24 1.80
C ILE A 19 4.86 -1.37 1.45
N VAL A 20 4.67 -1.05 0.18
CA VAL A 20 3.52 -0.25 -0.28
C VAL A 20 2.19 -0.94 0.07
N GLN A 21 2.12 -2.28 -0.04
CA GLN A 21 0.94 -3.04 0.36
C GLN A 21 0.69 -2.99 1.87
N MET A 22 1.74 -3.08 2.68
CA MET A 22 1.64 -2.92 4.13
C MET A 22 1.10 -1.53 4.48
N MET A 23 1.66 -0.47 3.89
CA MET A 23 1.22 0.91 4.14
C MET A 23 -0.24 1.14 3.72
N ALA A 24 -0.65 0.59 2.57
CA ALA A 24 -2.05 0.64 2.12
C ALA A 24 -3.03 -0.08 3.06
N GLY A 25 -2.56 -1.09 3.80
CA GLY A 25 -3.36 -1.75 4.83
C GLY A 25 -3.55 -0.91 6.11
N LEU A 26 -2.76 0.16 6.29
CA LEU A 26 -2.77 0.99 7.49
C LEU A 26 -3.53 2.30 7.29
N ALA A 27 -3.36 2.97 6.14
CA ALA A 27 -4.02 4.24 5.86
C ALA A 27 -4.23 4.46 4.35
N LYS A 28 -5.24 5.27 4.02
CA LYS A 28 -5.53 5.66 2.62
C LYS A 28 -4.53 6.68 2.07
N ASN A 29 -4.16 7.66 2.89
CA ASN A 29 -3.17 8.67 2.57
C ASN A 29 -1.93 8.46 3.42
N VAL A 30 -0.76 8.59 2.80
CA VAL A 30 0.54 8.55 3.48
C VAL A 30 1.39 9.70 3.02
N ILE A 31 2.26 10.13 3.93
CA ILE A 31 3.28 11.12 3.65
C ILE A 31 4.55 10.39 3.23
N LEU A 32 5.03 10.70 2.04
CA LEU A 32 6.35 10.31 1.56
C LEU A 32 7.34 11.39 1.97
N ARG A 33 8.27 11.04 2.87
CA ARG A 33 9.41 11.88 3.22
C ARG A 33 10.60 11.46 2.36
N LEU A 34 11.11 12.41 1.58
CA LEU A 34 12.17 12.17 0.60
C LEU A 34 13.34 13.13 0.88
N ASN A 35 14.52 12.56 1.02
CA ASN A 35 15.81 13.23 1.14
C ASN A 35 16.84 12.41 0.33
N LYS A 36 18.04 12.94 0.06
CA LYS A 36 19.16 12.16 -0.50
C LYS A 36 19.48 10.91 0.31
N GLY A 37 19.35 10.99 1.64
CA GLY A 37 19.70 9.92 2.59
C GLY A 37 18.51 9.18 3.20
N GLN A 38 17.28 9.62 2.99
CA GLN A 38 16.10 9.01 3.60
C GLN A 38 14.95 8.91 2.61
N PHE A 39 14.33 7.75 2.56
CA PHE A 39 13.03 7.52 1.93
C PHE A 39 12.18 6.83 2.99
N SER A 40 11.17 7.52 3.50
CA SER A 40 10.24 6.93 4.46
C SER A 40 8.79 7.26 4.18
N PHE A 41 7.92 6.39 4.69
CA PHE A 41 6.49 6.63 4.77
C PHE A 41 6.12 7.03 6.19
N ALA A 42 5.26 8.03 6.33
CA ALA A 42 4.67 8.40 7.60
C ALA A 42 3.13 8.41 7.48
N ILE A 43 2.48 7.84 8.49
CA ILE A 43 1.03 7.92 8.70
C ILE A 43 0.80 8.77 9.94
N LYS A 44 -0.12 9.72 9.83
CA LYS A 44 -0.65 10.43 10.98
C LYS A 44 -2.14 10.63 10.81
N GLU A 45 -2.93 9.72 11.37
CA GLU A 45 -4.38 9.84 11.35
C GLU A 45 -4.86 10.49 12.66
N ARG A 46 -5.43 11.70 12.56
CA ARG A 46 -6.03 12.39 13.70
C ARG A 46 -7.50 12.00 13.81
N ILE A 47 -7.80 11.06 14.71
CA ILE A 47 -9.17 10.80 15.18
C ILE A 47 -9.23 10.98 16.70
N VAL A 48 -10.41 11.38 17.20
CA VAL A 48 -10.65 11.73 18.61
C VAL A 48 -10.34 10.57 19.58
N PHE A 49 -10.46 9.32 19.10
CA PHE A 49 -10.06 8.12 19.83
C PHE A 49 -9.44 7.09 18.87
N GLY A 50 -8.19 6.67 19.11
CA GLY A 50 -7.58 5.53 18.41
C GLY A 50 -6.88 5.82 17.08
N GLY A 51 -6.37 7.04 16.87
CA GLY A 51 -5.58 7.37 15.67
C GLY A 51 -4.29 6.56 15.60
N ILE A 52 -3.88 6.21 14.38
CA ILE A 52 -2.63 5.48 14.13
C ILE A 52 -1.56 6.49 13.69
N THR A 53 -0.42 6.43 14.36
CA THR A 53 0.83 7.03 13.90
C THR A 53 1.83 5.93 13.61
N ALA A 54 2.41 5.93 12.42
CA ALA A 54 3.37 4.93 12.01
C ALA A 54 4.42 5.55 11.11
N TRP A 55 5.66 5.10 11.28
CA TRP A 55 6.80 5.44 10.42
C TRP A 55 7.36 4.16 9.84
N CYS A 56 7.72 4.21 8.55
CA CYS A 56 8.36 3.11 7.84
C CYS A 56 9.51 3.68 7.02
N ASP A 57 10.72 3.52 7.54
CA ASP A 57 11.94 3.82 6.80
C ASP A 57 12.22 2.73 5.77
N VAL A 58 12.63 3.17 4.59
CA VAL A 58 13.00 2.31 3.47
C VAL A 58 14.45 2.57 3.12
N GLU A 59 15.26 1.51 3.10
CA GLU A 59 16.66 1.57 2.72
C GLU A 59 16.81 1.73 1.19
N HIS A 60 16.51 2.94 0.70
CA HIS A 60 16.50 3.27 -0.73
C HIS A 60 17.87 3.11 -1.40
N ALA A 61 18.96 3.18 -0.61
CA ALA A 61 20.32 2.99 -1.12
C ALA A 61 20.54 1.58 -1.70
N VAL A 62 19.91 0.57 -1.10
CA VAL A 62 19.98 -0.84 -1.54
C VAL A 62 18.93 -1.09 -2.63
N LEU A 63 17.73 -0.53 -2.48
CA LEU A 63 16.63 -0.80 -3.41
C LEU A 63 16.75 -0.09 -4.76
N PHE A 64 17.32 1.11 -4.79
CA PHE A 64 17.33 1.99 -5.97
C PHE A 64 18.74 2.47 -6.33
N PRO A 65 19.39 1.81 -7.31
CA PRO A 65 20.72 2.21 -7.77
C PRO A 65 20.78 3.63 -8.34
N GLU A 66 19.78 4.04 -9.14
CA GLU A 66 19.66 5.43 -9.58
C GLU A 66 18.79 6.20 -8.59
N ARG A 67 19.35 7.24 -7.96
CA ARG A 67 18.63 8.13 -7.04
C ARG A 67 19.01 9.59 -7.25
N ILE A 68 18.01 10.44 -7.37
CA ILE A 68 18.13 11.90 -7.46
C ILE A 68 17.06 12.46 -6.52
N CYS A 69 17.49 13.24 -5.54
CA CYS A 69 16.60 14.00 -4.67
C CYS A 69 17.24 15.38 -4.48
N GLU A 70 16.49 16.42 -4.83
CA GLU A 70 16.86 17.81 -4.67
C GLU A 70 15.66 18.53 -4.10
N GLY A 71 15.81 19.15 -2.93
CA GLY A 71 14.73 19.90 -2.29
C GLY A 71 14.39 21.23 -2.97
N ILE A 72 13.76 22.13 -2.22
CA ILE A 72 13.35 23.45 -2.73
C ILE A 72 14.55 24.39 -2.80
N SER A 73 15.43 24.32 -1.79
CA SER A 73 16.65 25.11 -1.65
C SER A 73 17.75 24.22 -1.01
N PRO A 74 19.03 24.63 -1.02
CA PRO A 74 20.09 23.90 -0.30
C PRO A 74 19.81 23.78 1.21
N ASP A 75 19.12 24.74 1.81
CA ASP A 75 18.74 24.72 3.23
C ASP A 75 17.49 23.84 3.50
N GLN A 76 16.71 23.54 2.47
CA GLN A 76 15.50 22.72 2.52
C GLN A 76 15.61 21.58 1.52
N ASP A 77 16.52 20.62 1.79
CA ASP A 77 16.80 19.45 0.95
C ASP A 77 15.83 18.27 1.16
N GLU A 78 14.73 18.52 1.87
CA GLU A 78 13.67 17.54 2.10
C GLU A 78 12.43 17.85 1.27
N ILE A 79 11.69 16.79 0.92
CA ILE A 79 10.43 16.88 0.20
C ILE A 79 9.42 15.99 0.90
N PHE A 80 8.30 16.57 1.32
CA PHE A 80 7.17 15.85 1.88
C PHE A 80 6.02 15.87 0.88
N LEU A 81 5.56 14.69 0.49
CA LEU A 81 4.48 14.51 -0.47
C LEU A 81 3.37 13.67 0.15
N GLU A 82 2.14 14.17 0.17
CA GLU A 82 0.98 13.36 0.48
C GLU A 82 0.51 12.62 -0.77
N VAL A 83 0.32 11.30 -0.65
CA VAL A 83 -0.11 10.43 -1.73
C VAL A 83 -1.20 9.47 -1.26
N ILE A 84 -2.17 9.21 -2.14
CA ILE A 84 -3.12 8.10 -1.97
C ILE A 84 -2.38 6.81 -2.33
N ILE A 85 -2.07 5.99 -1.33
CA ILE A 85 -1.17 4.84 -1.49
C ILE A 85 -1.76 3.71 -2.31
N ASP A 86 -3.08 3.56 -2.32
CA ASP A 86 -3.78 2.57 -3.14
C ASP A 86 -3.51 2.77 -4.63
N HIS A 87 -3.39 4.02 -5.08
CA HIS A 87 -3.04 4.31 -6.47
C HIS A 87 -1.64 3.79 -6.79
N LEU A 88 -0.68 3.96 -5.86
CA LEU A 88 0.68 3.44 -6.03
C LEU A 88 0.70 1.91 -6.02
N LEU A 89 -0.02 1.30 -5.06
CA LEU A 89 -0.15 -0.15 -4.94
C LEU A 89 -0.74 -0.77 -6.20
N HIS A 90 -1.81 -0.18 -6.74
CA HIS A 90 -2.46 -0.66 -7.96
C HIS A 90 -1.52 -0.62 -9.17
N CYS A 91 -0.73 0.46 -9.30
CA CYS A 91 0.26 0.58 -10.36
C CYS A 91 1.29 -0.56 -10.29
N ILE A 92 1.85 -0.82 -9.11
CA ILE A 92 2.98 -1.76 -8.95
C ILE A 92 2.52 -3.22 -8.96
N ARG A 93 1.33 -3.55 -8.42
CA ARG A 93 0.86 -4.94 -8.41
C ARG A 93 0.42 -5.46 -9.76
N SER A 94 0.11 -4.58 -10.72
CA SER A 94 -0.33 -4.87 -12.09
C SER A 94 -0.94 -6.27 -12.25
N ASN A 95 -2.10 -6.51 -11.61
CA ASN A 95 -2.93 -7.67 -11.92
C ASN A 95 -3.22 -7.63 -13.43
N ALA A 96 -3.13 -8.78 -14.10
CA ALA A 96 -3.38 -8.96 -15.53
C ALA A 96 -4.86 -8.75 -15.93
N GLN A 97 -5.45 -7.61 -15.57
CA GLN A 97 -6.67 -7.12 -16.19
C GLN A 97 -6.27 -5.97 -17.11
N SER A 98 -6.04 -6.35 -18.36
CA SER A 98 -6.11 -5.44 -19.49
C SER A 98 -7.38 -4.61 -19.39
N ALA A 99 -7.29 -3.37 -18.90
CA ALA A 99 -8.28 -2.37 -19.19
C ALA A 99 -8.04 -1.92 -20.63
N ALA A 100 -8.82 -2.50 -21.54
CA ALA A 100 -9.07 -1.93 -22.85
C ALA A 100 -9.42 -0.44 -22.70
N GLY A 101 -8.96 0.36 -23.66
CA GLY A 101 -8.86 1.81 -23.57
C GLY A 101 -10.07 2.52 -22.99
N HIS A 102 -9.82 3.38 -22.00
CA HIS A 102 -10.75 4.42 -21.60
C HIS A 102 -10.48 5.66 -22.45
N ASN A 103 -10.96 5.66 -23.70
CA ASN A 103 -11.28 6.92 -24.37
C ASN A 103 -12.58 7.42 -23.76
N SER A 104 -12.46 8.51 -23.00
CA SER A 104 -13.59 9.30 -22.53
C SER A 104 -14.25 9.95 -23.74
N LEU A 105 -15.39 9.44 -24.20
CA LEU A 105 -16.27 10.17 -25.10
C LEU A 105 -17.73 9.71 -24.90
N TYR A 106 -18.57 10.69 -24.66
CA TYR A 106 -20.03 10.72 -24.66
C TYR A 106 -20.68 9.80 -25.71
N ASN A 107 -21.75 9.07 -25.35
CA ASN A 107 -23.08 9.33 -25.91
C ASN A 107 -24.20 8.50 -25.26
N THR A 108 -25.29 9.21 -25.00
CA THR A 108 -26.64 8.76 -24.72
C THR A 108 -27.22 7.97 -25.90
N THR A 109 -27.89 6.84 -25.66
CA THR A 109 -29.26 6.56 -26.16
C THR A 109 -29.80 5.21 -25.66
N SER A 110 -31.06 5.29 -25.24
CA SER A 110 -32.09 4.31 -24.89
C SER A 110 -32.43 3.26 -25.96
N SER A 111 -32.89 2.06 -25.53
CA SER A 111 -33.97 1.19 -26.07
C SER A 111 -33.74 -0.27 -25.64
N SER A 112 -34.52 -0.87 -24.73
CA SER A 112 -35.88 -1.47 -24.81
C SER A 112 -35.93 -2.94 -25.27
N ASN A 113 -36.74 -3.73 -24.55
CA ASN A 113 -37.32 -5.06 -24.86
C ASN A 113 -36.38 -6.28 -24.78
N SER A 114 -36.76 -7.49 -24.35
CA SER A 114 -38.01 -8.10 -23.86
C SER A 114 -37.74 -9.59 -23.56
N GLY A 115 -38.49 -10.22 -22.64
CA GLY A 115 -39.01 -11.58 -22.84
C GLY A 115 -38.28 -12.79 -22.22
N MET A 116 -38.86 -13.28 -21.11
CA MET A 116 -39.33 -14.66 -20.86
C MET A 116 -38.38 -15.89 -20.88
N ASN A 117 -38.27 -16.50 -19.69
CA ASN A 117 -38.36 -17.93 -19.31
C ASN A 117 -37.88 -19.04 -20.27
N LYS A 118 -37.00 -19.93 -19.74
CA LYS A 118 -37.28 -21.38 -19.63
C LYS A 118 -36.26 -22.13 -18.77
N SER A 119 -36.80 -22.99 -17.90
CA SER A 119 -36.16 -24.03 -17.11
C SER A 119 -35.60 -25.19 -17.95
N ARG A 120 -34.50 -25.84 -17.52
CA ARG A 120 -34.39 -27.32 -17.54
C ARG A 120 -33.19 -27.86 -16.74
N ILE A 121 -33.46 -28.98 -16.08
CA ILE A 121 -32.60 -29.91 -15.34
C ILE A 121 -31.87 -30.83 -16.33
N GLY A 122 -30.64 -31.28 -16.00
CA GLY A 122 -30.10 -32.58 -16.47
C GLY A 122 -28.64 -32.62 -16.96
N SER A 123 -27.77 -33.15 -16.09
CA SER A 123 -26.75 -34.20 -16.33
C SER A 123 -25.56 -34.00 -17.30
N ASN A 124 -24.37 -34.09 -16.68
CA ASN A 124 -23.08 -34.69 -17.07
C ASN A 124 -22.83 -35.12 -18.53
N SER A 125 -21.79 -34.55 -19.17
CA SER A 125 -20.67 -35.29 -19.81
C SER A 125 -19.71 -34.37 -20.59
N ILE A 126 -18.41 -34.48 -20.28
CA ILE A 126 -17.24 -34.53 -21.19
C ILE A 126 -17.31 -33.63 -22.44
N THR A 127 -16.63 -32.47 -22.37
CA THR A 127 -15.68 -31.92 -23.37
C THR A 127 -15.40 -30.45 -23.02
N GLY A 128 -14.55 -30.23 -22.03
CA GLY A 128 -13.96 -28.92 -21.77
C GLY A 128 -12.47 -29.05 -21.99
N MET A 129 -11.99 -28.71 -23.19
CA MET A 129 -10.59 -28.35 -23.35
C MET A 129 -10.32 -27.25 -22.34
N VAL A 130 -9.56 -27.58 -21.30
CA VAL A 130 -8.96 -26.57 -20.42
C VAL A 130 -8.06 -25.79 -21.36
N ASN A 131 -8.53 -24.63 -21.79
CA ASN A 131 -7.63 -23.58 -22.24
C ASN A 131 -6.80 -23.23 -21.02
N THR A 132 -5.72 -23.97 -20.81
CA THR A 132 -4.50 -23.48 -20.18
C THR A 132 -3.98 -22.40 -21.13
N PHE A 133 -4.73 -21.29 -21.21
CA PHE A 133 -4.23 -20.07 -21.78
C PHE A 133 -3.22 -19.61 -20.76
N ASP A 134 -1.97 -19.94 -21.06
CA ASP A 134 -0.80 -19.61 -20.28
C ASP A 134 -0.96 -18.16 -19.82
N GLN A 135 -1.30 -18.01 -18.55
CA GLN A 135 -1.58 -16.73 -17.93
C GLN A 135 -0.23 -16.03 -17.89
N SER A 136 0.08 -15.33 -18.98
CA SER A 136 1.30 -14.56 -19.14
C SER A 136 1.38 -13.56 -17.99
N THR A 137 2.02 -14.00 -16.91
CA THR A 137 2.33 -13.16 -15.77
C THR A 137 3.28 -12.11 -16.29
N CYS A 138 2.74 -10.90 -16.48
CA CYS A 138 3.50 -9.77 -16.95
C CYS A 138 4.47 -9.42 -15.81
N ARG A 139 5.73 -9.84 -15.94
CA ARG A 139 6.75 -9.62 -14.90
C ARG A 139 7.25 -8.18 -15.02
N LEU A 140 7.31 -7.50 -13.89
CA LEU A 140 7.97 -6.20 -13.81
C LEU A 140 9.48 -6.41 -13.89
N LEU A 141 10.08 -5.83 -14.93
CA LEU A 141 11.52 -5.84 -15.19
C LEU A 141 12.19 -4.57 -14.66
N GLY A 142 11.42 -3.49 -14.50
CA GLY A 142 11.93 -2.21 -14.04
C GLY A 142 10.84 -1.35 -13.43
N LEU A 143 11.21 -0.64 -12.38
CA LEU A 143 10.39 0.36 -11.70
C LEU A 143 11.15 1.66 -11.64
N LYS A 144 10.49 2.75 -12.03
CA LYS A 144 11.05 4.08 -11.94
C LYS A 144 9.98 5.05 -11.49
N ILE A 145 10.32 5.83 -10.48
CA ILE A 145 9.40 6.76 -9.83
C ILE A 145 10.02 8.15 -9.94
N LYS A 146 9.25 9.13 -10.39
CA LYS A 146 9.71 10.50 -10.59
C LYS A 146 8.67 11.51 -10.16
N LEU A 147 9.10 12.60 -9.55
CA LEU A 147 8.23 13.75 -9.33
C LEU A 147 8.19 14.60 -10.61
N VAL A 148 6.99 14.87 -11.12
CA VAL A 148 6.75 15.62 -12.35
C VAL A 148 5.77 16.76 -12.09
N ARG A 149 6.05 17.94 -12.65
CA ARG A 149 5.18 19.10 -12.59
C ARG A 149 4.28 19.16 -13.83
N ARG A 150 2.99 18.87 -13.66
CA ARG A 150 1.94 19.09 -14.69
C ARG A 150 1.03 20.21 -14.19
N LYS A 151 -0.27 20.20 -14.56
CA LYS A 151 -1.28 21.09 -13.96
C LYS A 151 -1.37 20.90 -12.45
N THR A 152 -1.22 19.66 -12.00
CA THR A 152 -1.01 19.26 -10.60
C THR A 152 0.34 18.54 -10.50
N PRO A 153 1.02 18.60 -9.35
CA PRO A 153 2.20 17.78 -9.13
C PRO A 153 1.80 16.30 -9.10
N CYS A 154 2.59 15.46 -9.78
CA CYS A 154 2.31 14.04 -9.90
C CYS A 154 3.58 13.21 -9.65
N LEU A 155 3.39 12.06 -9.01
CA LEU A 155 4.36 10.98 -9.00
C LEU A 155 4.15 10.14 -10.27
N ALA A 156 5.09 10.23 -11.21
CA ALA A 156 5.09 9.45 -12.44
C ALA A 156 5.77 8.10 -12.18
N ILE A 157 5.04 7.02 -12.39
CA ILE A 157 5.47 5.64 -12.24
C ILE A 157 5.65 5.05 -13.64
N GLU A 158 6.88 4.80 -14.03
CA GLU A 158 7.27 4.12 -15.27
C GLU A 158 7.60 2.67 -14.91
N LEU A 159 6.79 1.74 -15.43
CA LEU A 159 6.92 0.30 -15.22
C LEU A 159 7.39 -0.34 -16.52
N GLU A 160 8.54 -1.00 -16.48
CA GLU A 160 9.00 -1.83 -17.59
C GLU A 160 8.49 -3.25 -17.38
N GLN A 161 7.74 -3.77 -18.36
CA GLN A 161 7.01 -5.02 -18.30
C GLN A 161 7.44 -5.96 -19.42
N SER A 162 7.58 -7.25 -19.10
CA SER A 162 7.73 -8.28 -20.13
C SER A 162 6.49 -8.34 -21.03
N SER A 163 6.68 -8.65 -22.32
CA SER A 163 5.57 -8.81 -23.24
C SER A 163 5.63 -10.15 -23.95
N VAL A 164 4.44 -10.61 -24.38
CA VAL A 164 4.28 -11.83 -25.17
C VAL A 164 4.98 -11.73 -26.53
N THR A 165 5.21 -10.51 -27.04
CA THR A 165 5.93 -10.27 -28.30
C THR A 165 7.45 -10.27 -28.14
N GLY A 166 7.97 -10.55 -26.93
CA GLY A 166 9.39 -10.63 -26.62
C GLY A 166 10.10 -9.29 -26.43
N ARG A 167 9.43 -8.15 -26.67
CA ARG A 167 9.98 -6.79 -26.46
C ARG A 167 9.41 -6.16 -25.19
N PRO A 168 10.22 -5.64 -24.25
CA PRO A 168 9.70 -5.01 -23.05
C PRO A 168 8.86 -3.77 -23.41
N ARG A 169 7.81 -3.52 -22.62
CA ARG A 169 6.90 -2.38 -22.79
C ARG A 169 6.97 -1.50 -21.55
N SER A 170 7.00 -0.19 -21.75
CA SER A 170 6.91 0.77 -20.66
C SER A 170 5.47 1.25 -20.48
N VAL A 171 4.93 1.11 -19.28
CA VAL A 171 3.62 1.61 -18.88
C VAL A 171 3.80 2.79 -17.93
N TRP A 172 3.11 3.89 -18.20
CA TRP A 172 3.18 5.11 -17.40
C TRP A 172 1.90 5.33 -16.62
N HIS A 173 2.05 5.55 -15.31
CA HIS A 173 0.97 5.99 -14.44
C HIS A 173 1.34 7.33 -13.80
N PHE A 174 0.36 8.22 -13.66
CA PHE A 174 0.55 9.52 -13.04
C PHE A 174 -0.35 9.63 -11.82
N ILE A 175 0.25 9.57 -10.64
CA ILE A 175 -0.48 9.64 -9.37
C ILE A 175 -0.41 11.09 -8.88
N PRO A 176 -1.54 11.81 -8.73
CA PRO A 176 -1.52 13.15 -8.17
C PRO A 176 -1.02 13.10 -6.72
N VAL A 177 -0.19 14.07 -6.35
CA VAL A 177 0.33 14.23 -4.99
C VAL A 177 0.05 15.64 -4.49
N GLN A 178 0.01 15.84 -3.18
CA GLN A 178 0.02 17.17 -2.58
C GLN A 178 1.39 17.44 -1.97
N VAL A 179 1.94 18.62 -2.22
CA VAL A 179 3.20 19.03 -1.62
C VAL A 179 2.90 19.58 -0.23
N VAL A 180 3.43 18.94 0.80
CA VAL A 180 3.21 19.38 2.18
C VAL A 180 4.03 20.64 2.44
N PRO A 181 3.41 21.75 2.90
CA PRO A 181 4.14 22.96 3.23
C PRO A 181 5.15 22.75 4.38
N PRO A 182 6.35 23.36 4.35
CA PRO A 182 7.39 23.19 5.37
C PRO A 182 6.95 23.38 6.82
N ARG A 183 6.02 24.31 7.06
CA ARG A 183 5.42 24.56 8.39
C ARG A 183 4.69 23.37 9.02
N LEU A 184 4.38 22.33 8.24
CA LEU A 184 3.71 21.11 8.71
C LEU A 184 4.66 19.91 8.77
N TRP A 185 5.95 20.06 8.45
CA TRP A 185 6.87 18.92 8.37
C TRP A 185 7.14 18.29 9.74
N ASP A 186 7.22 19.10 10.79
CA ASP A 186 7.44 18.65 12.18
C ASP A 186 6.38 17.64 12.63
N GLU A 187 5.20 17.65 12.02
CA GLU A 187 4.13 16.73 12.34
C GLU A 187 4.41 15.28 11.92
N PHE A 188 5.30 15.08 10.95
CA PHE A 188 5.58 13.80 10.32
C PHE A 188 7.00 13.29 10.62
N ILE A 189 7.72 13.98 11.51
CA ILE A 189 9.00 13.53 12.02
C ILE A 189 8.74 12.44 13.07
N GLU A 190 9.51 11.35 12.99
CA GLU A 190 9.47 10.30 13.98
C GLU A 190 9.91 10.84 15.35
N PRO A 191 9.09 10.69 16.40
CA PRO A 191 9.49 11.05 17.76
C PRO A 191 10.68 10.22 18.21
N THR A 192 11.53 10.79 19.08
CA THR A 192 12.57 10.02 19.76
C THR A 192 11.93 8.99 20.68
N ASP A 193 12.54 7.79 20.74
CA ASP A 193 12.08 6.72 21.60
C ASP A 193 11.98 7.19 23.06
N PRO A 194 10.81 7.07 23.70
CA PRO A 194 10.66 7.38 25.11
C PRO A 194 11.39 6.33 25.96
N GLU A 195 11.62 6.66 27.24
CA GLU A 195 12.10 5.67 28.20
C GLU A 195 10.98 4.65 28.48
N PHE A 196 11.28 3.36 28.26
CA PHE A 196 10.31 2.28 28.44
C PHE A 196 10.53 1.58 29.78
N ASP A 197 9.46 1.39 30.56
CA ASP A 197 9.51 0.61 31.80
C ASP A 197 9.72 -0.90 31.54
N VAL A 198 9.20 -1.39 30.41
CA VAL A 198 9.24 -2.82 30.02
C VAL A 198 9.40 -2.95 28.51
N SER A 199 10.35 -3.78 28.08
CA SER A 199 10.55 -4.17 26.68
C SER A 199 10.39 -5.68 26.52
N ILE A 200 9.65 -6.11 25.50
CA ILE A 200 9.40 -7.53 25.23
C ILE A 200 9.51 -7.83 23.74
N PHE A 201 9.91 -9.06 23.43
CA PHE A 201 9.85 -9.55 22.07
C PHE A 201 8.41 -9.92 21.71
N PHE A 202 7.93 -9.34 20.61
CA PHE A 202 6.59 -9.65 20.13
C PHE A 202 6.56 -11.04 19.48
N PRO A 203 5.56 -11.89 19.78
CA PRO A 203 5.33 -13.12 19.05
C PRO A 203 5.13 -12.84 17.55
N PRO A 204 5.31 -13.83 16.67
CA PRO A 204 5.11 -13.64 15.24
C PRO A 204 3.71 -13.08 14.94
N VAL A 205 3.63 -11.91 14.29
CA VAL A 205 2.34 -11.24 14.00
C VAL A 205 1.36 -12.14 13.22
N LYS A 206 1.89 -13.11 12.47
CA LYS A 206 1.10 -14.12 11.74
C LYS A 206 0.25 -15.00 12.65
N THR A 207 0.75 -15.34 13.84
CA THR A 207 -0.01 -16.16 14.81
C THR A 207 -0.98 -15.30 15.63
N LEU A 208 -0.60 -14.05 15.89
CA LEU A 208 -1.44 -13.13 16.67
C LEU A 208 -2.61 -12.57 15.88
N ARG A 209 -2.46 -12.32 14.58
CA ARG A 209 -3.50 -11.69 13.75
C ARG A 209 -4.85 -12.43 13.80
N PRO A 210 -4.94 -13.77 13.58
CA PRO A 210 -6.21 -14.49 13.67
C PRO A 210 -6.86 -14.40 15.05
N PHE A 211 -6.05 -14.33 16.11
CA PHE A 211 -6.53 -14.16 17.47
C PHE A 211 -7.16 -12.78 17.65
N VAL A 212 -6.44 -11.70 17.30
CA VAL A 212 -6.96 -10.32 17.35
C VAL A 212 -8.21 -10.15 16.47
N ASP A 213 -8.23 -10.75 15.28
CA ASP A 213 -9.38 -10.70 14.37
C ASP A 213 -10.63 -11.40 14.94
N ARG A 214 -10.45 -12.46 15.73
CA ARG A 214 -11.54 -13.09 16.48
C ARG A 214 -11.98 -12.21 17.65
N MET A 215 -11.03 -11.68 18.44
CA MET A 215 -11.33 -10.87 19.62
C MET A 215 -12.06 -9.57 19.29
N LYS A 216 -11.72 -8.93 18.16
CA LYS A 216 -12.42 -7.74 17.65
C LYS A 216 -13.94 -7.94 17.52
N ARG A 217 -14.41 -9.18 17.35
CA ARG A 217 -15.85 -9.49 17.25
C ARG A 217 -16.55 -9.49 18.61
N PHE A 218 -15.80 -9.73 19.69
CA PHE A 218 -16.33 -9.89 21.04
C PHE A 218 -16.31 -8.56 21.80
N ALA A 219 -15.23 -7.78 21.71
CA ALA A 219 -15.09 -6.54 22.46
C ALA A 219 -14.58 -5.38 21.60
N LYS A 220 -15.00 -4.17 21.96
CA LYS A 220 -14.52 -2.92 21.35
C LYS A 220 -13.13 -2.51 21.84
N PHE A 221 -12.74 -2.97 23.03
CA PHE A 221 -11.46 -2.66 23.66
C PHE A 221 -10.68 -3.93 23.96
N VAL A 222 -9.36 -3.86 23.81
CA VAL A 222 -8.42 -4.93 24.13
C VAL A 222 -7.35 -4.35 25.03
N VAL A 223 -7.08 -5.01 26.16
CA VAL A 223 -6.06 -4.58 27.13
C VAL A 223 -4.91 -5.56 27.07
N SER A 224 -3.75 -5.13 26.58
CA SER A 224 -2.53 -5.94 26.63
C SER A 224 -1.80 -5.68 27.94
N VAL A 225 -1.67 -6.71 28.77
CA VAL A 225 -0.84 -6.71 29.98
C VAL A 225 0.48 -7.40 29.65
N ILE A 226 1.60 -6.79 29.99
CA ILE A 226 2.92 -7.36 29.71
C ILE A 226 3.53 -7.82 31.04
N LEU A 227 3.89 -9.10 31.12
CA LEU A 227 4.57 -9.69 32.27
C LEU A 227 6.03 -10.01 31.91
N ILE A 228 6.90 -10.09 32.91
CA ILE A 228 8.34 -10.36 32.75
C ILE A 228 8.61 -11.67 31.99
N TYR A 229 7.67 -12.63 32.04
CA TYR A 229 7.79 -13.94 31.38
C TYR A 229 7.00 -14.06 30.06
N GLY A 230 6.28 -13.01 29.62
CA GLY A 230 5.50 -13.06 28.38
C GLY A 230 4.39 -12.01 28.27
N ILE A 231 3.72 -11.99 27.11
CA ILE A 231 2.56 -11.12 26.86
C ILE A 231 1.30 -11.79 27.36
N PHE A 232 0.51 -11.08 28.15
CA PHE A 232 -0.82 -11.49 28.61
C PHE A 232 -1.89 -10.56 28.04
N VAL A 233 -2.64 -10.99 27.03
CA VAL A 233 -3.69 -10.15 26.44
C VAL A 233 -5.02 -10.41 27.14
N SER A 234 -5.51 -9.42 27.88
CA SER A 234 -6.82 -9.44 28.57
C SER A 234 -7.87 -8.69 27.77
N VAL A 235 -9.05 -9.26 27.62
CA VAL A 235 -10.18 -8.57 27.00
C VAL A 235 -11.12 -8.08 28.10
N PHE A 236 -11.38 -6.78 28.11
CA PHE A 236 -12.42 -6.19 28.95
C PHE A 236 -13.65 -5.92 28.10
N ASP A 237 -14.76 -6.56 28.46
CA ASP A 237 -16.07 -6.14 27.99
C ASP A 237 -16.54 -4.92 28.80
N MET A 238 -17.34 -4.05 28.18
CA MET A 238 -18.00 -2.93 28.87
C MET A 238 -19.25 -3.46 29.63
N TYR A 239 -19.12 -4.63 30.25
CA TYR A 239 -20.04 -5.18 31.24
C TYR A 239 -19.20 -5.65 32.43
N PRO A 240 -19.49 -5.21 33.66
CA PRO A 240 -18.56 -5.28 34.79
C PRO A 240 -18.24 -6.69 35.33
N HIS A 241 -18.53 -7.77 34.60
CA HIS A 241 -18.43 -9.14 35.14
C HIS A 241 -17.74 -10.20 34.26
N ASP A 242 -17.43 -9.95 32.98
CA ASP A 242 -16.79 -10.97 32.13
C ASP A 242 -15.40 -10.51 31.64
N VAL A 243 -14.37 -10.85 32.40
CA VAL A 243 -12.97 -10.78 31.95
C VAL A 243 -12.66 -12.08 31.24
N CYS A 244 -12.54 -12.03 29.91
CA CYS A 244 -12.13 -13.18 29.12
C CYS A 244 -10.60 -13.23 29.08
N VAL A 245 -10.01 -14.18 29.82
CA VAL A 245 -8.57 -14.45 29.85
C VAL A 245 -8.24 -15.39 28.70
N CYS A 246 -7.32 -14.98 27.83
CA CYS A 246 -6.82 -15.81 26.75
C CYS A 246 -5.32 -16.05 26.93
N PHE A 247 -4.92 -17.32 26.82
CA PHE A 247 -3.54 -17.82 26.93
C PHE A 247 -2.88 -17.94 25.56
#